data_AF-A0A7K6S1X2-F1
#
_entry.id   AF-A0A7K6S1X2-F1
#
_cell.length_a   1.000
_cell.length_b   1.000
_cell.length_c   1.000
_cell.angle_alpha   90.00
_cell.angle_beta   90.00
_cell.angle_gamma   90.00
#
_symmetry.space_group_name_H-M   'P 1'
#
loop_
_entity.id
_entity.type
_entity.pdbx_description
1 polymer ?
#
loop_
_entity_poly.entity_id
_entity_poly.type
_entity_poly.pdbx_seq_one_letter_code
_entity_poly.pdbx_strand_id
1 'polypeptide(L)'
;RPALSPLQLRKPVVEKMRRDRINSSIEQLKLLLEKEFQRHQPNSKLEKADILEVAVSYLKQQSQLRDQTFLHKAVEQDFNSGYLRCLKEAMRFLSYYEPKKETQVQLIKHFCKAQLGADVVYSPTLRSPPLSPCLLARKQPAQKTAAAAPTLWRPW
;
A
#
# COMPACT_ATOMS: atom_id res chain seq x y z
N ARG A 1 -52.97 -0.97 33.08
CA ARG A 1 -51.86 -0.61 32.15
C ARG A 1 -50.55 -0.90 32.89
N PRO A 2 -49.81 -1.98 32.60
CA PRO A 2 -48.60 -2.27 33.36
C PRO A 2 -47.50 -1.26 32.98
N ALA A 3 -46.88 -0.64 33.98
CA ALA A 3 -45.77 0.29 33.81
C ALA A 3 -44.48 -0.50 33.51
N LEU A 4 -43.78 -0.12 32.43
CA LEU A 4 -42.50 -0.72 32.04
C LEU A 4 -41.44 -0.40 33.09
N SER A 5 -40.60 -1.37 33.44
CA SER A 5 -39.55 -1.19 34.46
C SER A 5 -38.44 -0.23 34.00
N PRO A 6 -37.73 0.47 34.90
CA PRO A 6 -36.69 1.44 34.53
C PRO A 6 -35.58 0.89 33.63
N LEU A 7 -35.28 -0.41 33.74
CA LEU A 7 -34.33 -1.13 32.88
C LEU A 7 -34.85 -1.30 31.44
N GLN A 8 -36.16 -1.39 31.23
CA GLN A 8 -36.79 -1.41 29.91
C GLN A 8 -36.87 -0.02 29.27
N LEU A 9 -36.74 1.06 30.05
CA LEU A 9 -36.71 2.45 29.57
C LEU A 9 -35.28 2.98 29.30
N ARG A 10 -34.25 2.44 29.96
CA ARG A 10 -32.84 2.78 29.66
C ARG A 10 -32.33 2.15 28.35
N LYS A 11 -32.71 0.90 28.08
CA LYS A 11 -32.36 0.18 26.84
C LYS A 11 -32.76 0.94 25.54
N PRO A 12 -33.97 1.51 25.40
CA PRO A 12 -34.36 2.24 24.19
C PRO A 12 -33.60 3.55 23.99
N VAL A 13 -33.17 4.24 25.06
CA VAL A 13 -32.37 5.47 24.94
C VAL A 13 -30.96 5.16 24.42
N VAL A 14 -30.30 4.16 25.00
CA VAL A 14 -28.95 3.74 24.55
C VAL A 14 -28.99 3.21 23.12
N GLU A 15 -30.01 2.44 22.77
CA GLU A 15 -30.19 1.93 21.41
C GLU A 15 -30.47 3.05 20.41
N LYS A 16 -31.25 4.07 20.81
CA LYS A 16 -31.45 5.28 19.99
C LYS A 16 -30.11 6.00 19.74
N MET A 17 -29.31 6.23 20.78
CA MET A 17 -27.98 6.85 20.63
C MET A 17 -27.06 6.03 19.71
N ARG A 18 -27.10 4.70 19.80
CA ARG A 18 -26.35 3.82 18.89
C ARG A 18 -26.78 4.02 17.44
N ARG A 19 -28.09 4.03 17.18
CA ARG A 19 -28.66 4.24 15.84
C ARG A 19 -28.32 5.63 15.29
N ASP A 20 -28.42 6.65 16.12
CA ASP A 20 -28.09 8.03 15.74
C ASP A 20 -26.62 8.16 15.37
N ARG A 21 -25.71 7.54 16.14
CA ARG A 21 -24.29 7.47 15.81
C ARG A 21 -24.03 6.76 14.48
N ILE A 22 -24.65 5.60 14.26
CA ILE A 22 -24.51 4.85 12.99
C ILE A 22 -25.00 5.70 11.81
N ASN A 23 -26.17 6.33 11.93
CA ASN A 23 -26.72 7.17 10.88
C ASN A 23 -25.83 8.38 10.59
N SER A 24 -25.29 9.02 11.63
CA SER A 24 -24.33 10.12 11.47
C SER A 24 -23.09 9.69 10.72
N SER A 25 -22.51 8.52 11.05
CA SER A 25 -21.35 7.99 10.33
C SER A 25 -21.66 7.64 8.88
N ILE A 26 -22.86 7.15 8.57
CA ILE A 26 -23.28 6.88 7.18
C ILE A 26 -23.39 8.18 6.38
N GLU A 27 -23.93 9.25 6.96
CA GLU A 27 -24.00 10.56 6.27
C GLU A 27 -22.60 11.17 6.10
N GLN A 28 -21.69 10.99 7.06
CA GLN A 28 -20.29 11.38 6.91
C GLN A 28 -19.60 10.63 5.78
N LEU A 29 -19.84 9.32 5.64
CA LEU A 29 -19.32 8.52 4.53
C LEU A 29 -19.79 9.05 3.18
N LYS A 30 -21.06 9.44 3.08
CA LYS A 30 -21.63 10.03 1.87
C LYS A 30 -20.87 11.28 1.42
N LEU A 31 -20.57 12.19 2.35
CA LEU A 31 -19.81 13.41 2.08
C LEU A 31 -18.35 13.13 1.71
N LEU A 32 -17.68 12.22 2.42
CA LEU A 32 -16.28 11.89 2.16
C LEU A 32 -16.06 11.24 0.79
N LEU A 33 -17.04 10.47 0.32
CA LEU A 33 -16.97 9.72 -0.93
C LEU A 33 -17.81 10.37 -2.05
N GLU A 34 -18.20 11.64 -1.92
CA GLU A 34 -19.07 12.34 -2.88
C GLU A 34 -18.57 12.24 -4.33
N LYS A 35 -17.25 12.38 -4.54
CA LYS A 35 -16.63 12.22 -5.87
C LYS A 35 -16.78 10.80 -6.43
N GLU A 36 -16.67 9.79 -5.57
CA GLU A 36 -16.84 8.40 -5.96
C GLU A 36 -18.30 8.12 -6.30
N PHE A 37 -19.25 8.68 -5.56
CA PHE A 37 -20.68 8.58 -5.89
C PHE A 37 -20.99 9.24 -7.23
N GLN A 38 -20.46 10.44 -7.49
CA GLN A 38 -20.63 11.12 -8.78
C GLN A 38 -20.07 10.28 -9.95
N ARG A 39 -18.99 9.53 -9.73
CA ARG A 39 -18.41 8.66 -10.75
C ARG A 39 -19.26 7.42 -11.06
N HIS A 40 -19.89 6.83 -10.04
CA HIS A 40 -20.64 5.58 -10.20
C HIS A 40 -22.14 5.80 -10.47
N GLN A 41 -22.76 6.82 -9.85
CA GLN A 41 -24.18 7.13 -9.95
C GLN A 41 -24.46 8.66 -9.80
N PRO A 42 -24.19 9.48 -10.83
CA PRO A 42 -24.24 10.94 -10.73
C PRO A 42 -25.62 11.55 -10.41
N ASN A 43 -26.71 10.84 -10.69
CA ASN A 43 -28.08 11.37 -10.59
C ASN A 43 -29.04 10.49 -9.77
N SER A 44 -28.52 9.54 -8.99
CA SER A 44 -29.36 8.62 -8.21
C SER A 44 -29.51 9.09 -6.77
N LYS A 45 -30.69 8.84 -6.19
CA LYS A 45 -30.91 9.03 -4.75
C LYS A 45 -30.16 7.92 -4.02
N LEU A 46 -29.05 8.27 -3.38
CA LEU A 46 -28.22 7.30 -2.65
C LEU A 46 -28.99 6.68 -1.48
N GLU A 47 -29.27 5.39 -1.57
CA GLU A 47 -29.78 4.61 -0.45
C GLU A 47 -28.64 4.25 0.52
N LYS A 48 -28.98 3.86 1.76
CA LYS A 48 -27.96 3.46 2.74
C LYS A 48 -27.14 2.26 2.28
N ALA A 49 -27.75 1.35 1.52
CA ALA A 49 -27.06 0.21 0.92
C ALA A 49 -26.01 0.68 -0.10
N ASP A 50 -26.40 1.58 -1.03
CA ASP A 50 -25.49 2.14 -2.03
C ASP A 50 -24.28 2.84 -1.39
N ILE A 51 -24.52 3.63 -0.34
CA ILE A 51 -23.46 4.34 0.39
C ILE A 51 -22.42 3.34 0.94
N LEU A 52 -22.89 2.24 1.54
CA LEU A 52 -22.02 1.22 2.11
C LEU A 52 -21.32 0.41 1.02
N GLU A 53 -21.98 0.10 -0.08
CA GLU A 53 -21.41 -0.66 -1.20
C GLU A 53 -20.25 0.11 -1.86
N VAL A 54 -20.47 1.38 -2.19
CA VAL A 54 -19.40 2.23 -2.76
C VAL A 54 -18.26 2.40 -1.77
N ALA A 55 -18.54 2.58 -0.49
CA ALA A 55 -17.50 2.69 0.53
C ALA A 55 -16.64 1.42 0.63
N VAL A 56 -17.26 0.24 0.61
CA VAL A 56 -16.54 -1.04 0.63
C VAL A 56 -15.71 -1.22 -0.65
N SER A 57 -16.29 -0.90 -1.80
CA SER A 57 -15.59 -0.96 -3.09
C SER A 57 -14.36 -0.05 -3.10
N TYR A 58 -14.52 1.20 -2.65
CA TYR A 58 -13.44 2.18 -2.53
C TYR A 58 -12.32 1.70 -1.61
N LEU A 59 -12.66 1.17 -0.42
CA LEU A 59 -11.67 0.67 0.53
C LEU A 59 -10.90 -0.56 -0.01
N LYS A 60 -11.58 -1.47 -0.72
CA LYS A 60 -10.93 -2.62 -1.37
C LYS A 60 -9.94 -2.15 -2.43
N GLN A 61 -10.35 -1.21 -3.28
CA GLN A 61 -9.47 -0.63 -4.30
C GLN A 61 -8.26 0.06 -3.65
N GLN A 62 -8.47 0.83 -2.59
CA GLN A 62 -7.39 1.51 -1.90
C GLN A 62 -6.41 0.54 -1.21
N SER A 63 -6.92 -0.55 -0.62
CA SER A 63 -6.07 -1.61 -0.05
C SER A 63 -5.18 -2.24 -1.12
N GLN A 64 -5.75 -2.63 -2.25
CA GLN A 64 -5.00 -3.25 -3.34
C GLN A 64 -3.92 -2.32 -3.91
N LEU A 65 -4.22 -1.03 -4.03
CA LEU A 65 -3.23 -0.03 -4.46
C LEU A 65 -2.11 0.16 -3.43
N ARG A 66 -2.44 0.17 -2.13
CA ARG A 66 -1.44 0.25 -1.07
C ARG A 66 -0.52 -0.96 -1.04
N ASP A 67 -1.06 -2.16 -1.20
CA ASP A 67 -0.25 -3.39 -1.22
C ASP A 67 0.71 -3.40 -2.42
N GLN A 68 0.22 -3.05 -3.62
CA GLN A 68 1.09 -2.97 -4.80
C GLN A 68 2.14 -1.86 -4.69
N THR A 69 1.77 -0.68 -4.20
CA THR A 69 2.73 0.43 -4.04
C THR A 69 3.74 0.16 -2.93
N PHE A 70 3.34 -0.51 -1.85
CA PHE A 70 4.25 -0.92 -0.79
C PHE A 70 5.25 -1.97 -1.28
N LEU A 71 4.79 -3.01 -1.98
CA LEU A 71 5.67 -4.01 -2.57
C LEU A 71 6.66 -3.38 -3.57
N HIS A 72 6.18 -2.52 -4.46
CA HIS A 72 7.04 -1.83 -5.42
C HIS A 72 8.08 -0.94 -4.71
N LYS A 73 7.69 -0.19 -3.68
CA LYS A 73 8.62 0.64 -2.91
C LYS A 73 9.64 -0.19 -2.14
N ALA A 74 9.24 -1.32 -1.56
CA ALA A 74 10.15 -2.23 -0.87
C ALA A 74 11.18 -2.81 -1.83
N VAL A 75 10.75 -3.31 -3.00
CA VAL A 75 11.64 -3.86 -4.03
C VAL A 75 12.61 -2.80 -4.59
N GLU A 76 12.12 -1.59 -4.86
CA GLU A 76 12.97 -0.48 -5.30
C GLU A 76 14.00 -0.06 -4.23
N GLN A 77 13.60 -0.04 -2.96
CA GLN A 77 14.52 0.26 -1.85
C GLN A 77 15.58 -0.83 -1.69
N ASP A 78 15.20 -2.10 -1.77
CA ASP A 78 16.13 -3.24 -1.71
C ASP A 78 17.12 -3.21 -2.88
N PHE A 79 16.64 -2.92 -4.09
CA PHE A 79 17.49 -2.77 -5.28
C PHE A 79 18.47 -1.59 -5.13
N ASN A 80 17.99 -0.40 -4.75
CA ASN A 80 18.82 0.80 -4.62
C ASN A 80 19.90 0.60 -3.54
N SER A 81 19.52 0.01 -2.40
CA SER A 81 20.44 -0.38 -1.34
C SER A 81 21.52 -1.36 -1.84
N GLY A 82 21.13 -2.42 -2.56
CA GLY A 82 22.05 -3.38 -3.16
C GLY A 82 22.99 -2.74 -4.18
N TYR A 83 22.45 -1.90 -5.07
CA TYR A 83 23.20 -1.14 -6.06
C TYR A 83 24.23 -0.21 -5.40
N LEU A 84 23.82 0.56 -4.40
CA LEU A 84 24.69 1.51 -3.70
C LEU A 84 25.81 0.78 -2.94
N ARG A 85 25.53 -0.38 -2.34
CA ARG A 85 26.55 -1.24 -1.73
C ARG A 85 27.58 -1.71 -2.75
N CYS A 86 27.12 -2.22 -3.89
CA CYS A 86 27.99 -2.66 -4.98
C CYS A 86 28.85 -1.50 -5.50
N LEU A 87 28.24 -0.35 -5.76
CA LEU A 87 28.91 0.86 -6.22
C LEU A 87 29.98 1.33 -5.24
N LYS A 88 29.66 1.35 -3.94
CA LYS A 88 30.61 1.71 -2.88
C LYS A 88 31.82 0.79 -2.85
N GLU A 89 31.61 -0.52 -3.01
CA GLU A 89 32.69 -1.49 -3.07
C GLU A 89 33.55 -1.33 -4.32
N ALA A 90 32.91 -1.10 -5.49
CA ALA A 90 33.62 -0.82 -6.73
C ALA A 90 34.48 0.44 -6.61
N MET A 91 33.96 1.53 -6.04
CA MET A 91 34.74 2.75 -5.78
C MET A 91 35.89 2.48 -4.80
N ARG A 92 35.68 1.70 -3.74
CA ARG A 92 36.73 1.35 -2.78
C ARG A 92 37.84 0.56 -3.46
N PHE A 93 37.51 -0.47 -4.23
CA PHE A 93 38.47 -1.27 -4.99
C PHE A 93 39.29 -0.40 -5.94
N LEU A 94 38.61 0.47 -6.70
CA LEU A 94 39.25 1.42 -7.61
C LEU A 94 40.03 2.54 -6.88
N SER A 95 39.86 2.74 -5.59
CA SER A 95 40.67 3.70 -4.81
C SER A 95 41.90 3.06 -4.16
N TYR A 96 41.86 1.76 -3.89
CA TYR A 96 42.84 1.06 -3.06
C TYR A 96 43.97 0.38 -3.87
N TYR A 97 43.71 -0.10 -5.09
CA TYR A 97 44.71 -0.80 -5.91
C TYR A 97 45.33 0.08 -7.02
N GLU A 98 46.65 0.31 -6.90
CA GLU A 98 47.66 0.74 -7.89
C GLU A 98 47.47 2.09 -8.64
N PRO A 99 48.53 2.68 -9.26
CA PRO A 99 48.55 4.07 -9.69
C PRO A 99 47.57 4.34 -10.84
N LYS A 100 46.88 5.48 -10.72
CA LYS A 100 45.79 5.99 -11.56
C LYS A 100 45.98 5.71 -13.06
N LYS A 101 45.38 4.60 -13.54
CA LYS A 101 45.14 4.44 -14.97
C LYS A 101 44.04 5.43 -15.37
N GLU A 102 44.18 6.09 -16.51
CA GLU A 102 43.20 7.08 -16.98
C GLU A 102 41.78 6.50 -17.05
N THR A 103 41.67 5.21 -17.37
CA THR A 103 40.42 4.44 -17.36
C THR A 103 39.75 4.37 -15.98
N GLN A 104 40.51 4.24 -14.89
CA GLN A 104 40.02 4.21 -13.51
C GLN A 104 39.44 5.58 -13.11
N VAL A 105 40.13 6.66 -13.47
CA VAL A 105 39.66 8.04 -13.23
C VAL A 105 38.39 8.33 -14.03
N GLN A 106 38.33 7.89 -15.29
CA GLN A 106 37.14 8.01 -16.12
C GLN A 106 35.95 7.23 -15.55
N LEU A 107 36.20 6.02 -15.02
CA LEU A 107 35.16 5.18 -14.43
C LEU A 107 34.61 5.77 -13.13
N ILE A 108 35.47 6.27 -12.24
CA ILE A 108 35.06 6.98 -11.02
C ILE A 108 34.25 8.23 -11.38
N LYS A 109 34.71 9.03 -12.36
CA LYS A 109 33.98 10.21 -12.85
C LYS A 109 32.60 9.85 -13.42
N HIS A 110 32.51 8.73 -14.12
CA HIS A 110 31.23 8.22 -14.63
C HIS A 110 30.28 7.84 -13.49
N PHE A 111 30.76 7.11 -12.49
CA PHE A 111 29.97 6.73 -11.32
C PHE A 111 29.46 7.93 -10.51
N CYS A 112 30.30 8.94 -10.27
CA CYS A 112 29.88 10.16 -9.58
C CYS A 112 28.83 10.95 -10.38
N LYS A 113 29.00 11.06 -11.71
CA LYS A 113 28.01 11.71 -12.59
C LYS A 113 26.67 10.97 -12.61
N ALA A 114 26.70 9.63 -12.60
CA ALA A 114 25.49 8.81 -12.58
C ALA A 114 24.71 8.98 -11.26
N GLN A 115 25.38 9.23 -10.13
CA GLN A 115 24.72 9.55 -8.85
C GLN A 115 24.13 10.96 -8.83
N LEU A 116 24.85 11.97 -9.33
CA LEU A 116 24.41 13.37 -9.35
C LEU A 116 23.27 13.65 -10.36
N GLY A 117 23.08 12.78 -11.35
CA GLY A 117 21.99 12.86 -12.33
C GLY A 117 20.67 12.22 -11.89
N ALA A 118 20.61 11.60 -10.71
CA ALA A 118 19.40 10.93 -10.21
C ALA A 118 18.45 11.83 -9.40
N ASP A 119 18.86 13.06 -9.08
CA ASP A 119 18.09 14.00 -8.26
C ASP A 119 17.22 15.00 -9.05
N VAL A 120 17.18 14.91 -10.38
CA VAL A 120 16.37 15.80 -11.21
C VAL A 120 15.51 14.98 -12.18
N VAL A 121 14.19 15.08 -11.97
CA VAL A 121 13.07 14.53 -12.75
C VAL A 121 12.61 13.13 -12.36
N TYR A 122 11.61 13.10 -11.48
CA TYR A 122 10.56 12.07 -11.51
C TYR A 122 9.98 12.01 -12.92
N SER A 123 10.34 10.97 -13.68
CA SER A 123 9.58 10.50 -14.85
C SER A 123 9.77 8.99 -14.95
N PRO A 124 8.68 8.21 -15.10
CA PRO A 124 8.72 6.76 -15.01
C PRO A 124 9.16 6.19 -16.37
N THR A 125 10.41 6.41 -16.74
CA THR A 125 10.99 5.69 -17.88
C THR A 125 11.57 4.40 -17.35
N LEU A 126 10.87 3.30 -17.61
CA LEU A 126 11.30 1.92 -17.43
C LEU A 126 12.81 1.75 -17.67
N ARG A 127 13.61 1.71 -16.59
CA ARG A 127 14.93 1.11 -16.66
C ARG A 127 14.71 -0.39 -16.46
N SER A 128 14.70 -1.13 -17.56
CA SER A 128 14.84 -2.57 -17.49
C SER A 128 16.13 -2.90 -16.70
N PRO A 129 16.08 -3.78 -15.69
CA PRO A 129 17.30 -4.27 -15.08
C PRO A 129 18.06 -5.10 -16.12
N PRO A 130 19.41 -5.02 -16.18
CA PRO A 130 20.18 -5.93 -17.00
C PRO A 130 19.91 -7.36 -16.54
N LEU A 131 19.48 -8.22 -17.48
CA LEU A 131 19.25 -9.64 -17.25
C LEU A 131 20.51 -10.28 -16.65
N SER A 132 20.41 -10.70 -15.38
CA SER A 132 21.46 -11.46 -14.72
C SER A 132 21.40 -12.93 -15.17
N PRO A 133 22.46 -13.49 -15.76
CA PRO A 133 22.48 -14.88 -16.18
C PRO A 133 22.96 -15.76 -15.03
N CYS A 134 22.10 -16.04 -14.04
CA CYS A 134 22.37 -17.08 -13.03
C CYS A 134 21.07 -17.52 -12.33
N LEU A 135 20.36 -18.49 -12.91
CA LEU A 135 19.40 -19.33 -12.18
C LEU A 135 19.83 -20.79 -12.29
N LEU A 136 20.72 -21.21 -11.39
CA LEU A 136 20.87 -22.63 -11.06
C LEU A 136 20.09 -22.92 -9.78
N ALA A 137 18.90 -23.50 -10.01
CA ALA A 137 18.15 -24.41 -9.17
C ALA A 137 18.39 -24.34 -7.65
N ARG A 138 17.44 -23.74 -6.91
CA ARG A 138 17.24 -24.03 -5.49
C ARG A 138 15.84 -24.59 -5.28
N LYS A 139 15.79 -25.85 -4.83
CA LYS A 139 14.58 -26.62 -4.53
C LYS A 139 13.85 -26.02 -3.31
N GLN A 140 12.53 -25.87 -3.43
CA GLN A 140 11.60 -25.52 -2.34
C GLN A 140 11.18 -26.79 -1.57
N PRO A 141 11.05 -26.75 -0.23
CA PRO A 141 10.18 -27.68 0.49
C PRO A 141 8.79 -27.06 0.73
N ALA A 142 7.77 -27.90 0.56
CA ALA A 142 6.35 -27.60 0.69
C ALA A 142 5.85 -27.67 2.13
N GLN A 143 5.03 -26.71 2.58
CA GLN A 143 4.09 -26.86 3.70
C GLN A 143 2.85 -25.99 3.44
N LYS A 144 1.75 -26.62 3.01
CA LYS A 144 0.57 -27.03 3.80
C LYS A 144 -0.32 -25.86 4.25
N THR A 145 -1.38 -25.68 3.48
CA THR A 145 -2.62 -24.95 3.76
C THR A 145 -3.26 -25.45 5.06
N ALA A 146 -3.59 -24.52 5.96
CA ALA A 146 -4.57 -24.73 7.01
C ALA A 146 -5.59 -23.59 6.91
N ALA A 147 -6.81 -23.94 6.50
CA ALA A 147 -7.92 -23.03 6.35
C ALA A 147 -8.72 -22.91 7.67
N ALA A 148 -9.22 -21.69 7.87
CA ALA A 148 -10.46 -21.31 8.55
C ALA A 148 -10.61 -21.48 10.07
N ALA A 149 -10.82 -20.33 10.72
CA ALA A 149 -12.08 -20.08 11.40
C ALA A 149 -12.46 -18.59 11.21
N PRO A 150 -13.60 -18.24 10.61
CA PRO A 150 -14.09 -16.87 10.68
C PRO A 150 -14.65 -16.64 12.08
N THR A 151 -14.14 -15.61 12.75
CA THR A 151 -14.68 -15.11 14.01
C THR A 151 -16.16 -14.82 13.82
N LEU A 152 -17.02 -15.63 14.43
CA LEU A 152 -18.47 -15.47 14.43
C LEU A 152 -18.81 -14.08 14.97
N TRP A 153 -19.15 -13.17 14.07
CA TRP A 153 -19.77 -11.90 14.43
C TRP A 153 -21.06 -12.19 15.19
N ARG A 154 -21.19 -11.65 16.40
CA ARG A 154 -22.43 -11.68 17.18
C ARG A 154 -23.08 -10.30 17.15
N PRO A 155 -24.27 -10.14 16.55
CA PRO A 155 -25.08 -8.95 16.75
C PRO A 155 -25.66 -8.96 18.17
N TRP A 156 -25.53 -7.85 18.88
CA TRP A 156 -26.34 -7.52 20.06
C TRP A 156 -27.79 -7.23 19.65
#